data_AF-A0A525CDU5-F1
#
_entry.id   AF-A0A525CDU5-F1
#
_cell.length_a   1.000
_cell.length_b   1.000
_cell.length_c   1.000
_cell.angle_alpha   90.00
_cell.angle_beta   90.00
_cell.angle_gamma   90.00
#
_symmetry.space_group_name_H-M   'P 1'
#
loop_
_entity.id
_entity.type
_entity.pdbx_description
1 polymer ?
#
loop_
_entity_poly.entity_id
_entity_poly.type
_entity_poly.pdbx_seq_one_letter_code
_entity_poly.pdbx_strand_id
1 'polypeptide(L)'
;MIKKLLTPATIISILITLFISLPGGCGFMMIFPVFITIAYPIYALFSEKNRRINTVKTIIWVVVFSIIYGKHFIAGHHKRAIADDIVAQIFKYKDKNGEYPESLDSIGITTGSDLKSTFHYSYYANRDPQPLLFYRGEFSGFSFFHYNFDKKIWVRHDI
;
A
#
# COMPACT_ATOMS: atom_id res chain seq x y z
N MET A 1 21.55 22.49 22.68
CA MET A 1 21.84 21.85 21.38
C MET A 1 20.63 21.11 20.79
N ILE A 2 19.85 20.37 21.59
CA ILE A 2 18.63 19.63 21.14
C ILE A 2 17.54 20.54 20.57
N LYS A 3 17.33 21.75 21.11
CA LYS A 3 16.33 22.73 20.62
C LYS A 3 16.53 23.19 19.16
N LYS A 4 17.73 23.02 18.58
CA LYS A 4 17.99 23.32 17.15
C LYS A 4 17.82 22.10 16.22
N LEU A 5 17.70 20.90 16.80
CA LEU A 5 17.66 19.64 16.06
C LEU A 5 16.26 19.33 15.53
N LEU A 6 15.25 19.46 16.41
CA LEU A 6 13.84 19.33 16.08
C LEU A 6 13.17 20.68 16.25
N THR A 7 13.02 21.41 15.16
CA THR A 7 12.12 22.56 15.16
C THR A 7 10.68 22.05 15.23
N PRO A 8 9.75 22.82 15.82
CA PRO A 8 8.32 22.48 15.80
C PRO A 8 7.83 22.12 14.39
N ALA A 9 8.34 22.83 13.38
CA ALA A 9 8.07 22.53 11.97
C ALA A 9 8.46 21.09 11.57
N THR A 10 9.65 20.60 11.96
CA THR A 10 10.06 19.22 11.64
C THR A 10 9.16 18.19 12.31
N ILE A 11 8.76 18.42 13.56
CA ILE A 11 7.84 17.53 14.28
C ILE A 11 6.48 17.51 13.58
N ILE A 12 5.92 18.69 13.29
CA ILE A 12 4.64 18.83 12.60
C ILE A 12 4.68 18.15 11.23
N SER A 13 5.76 18.31 10.46
CA SER A 13 5.92 17.64 9.16
C SER A 13 5.95 16.12 9.28
N ILE A 14 6.64 15.57 10.28
CA ILE A 14 6.65 14.12 10.53
C ILE A 14 5.24 13.63 10.88
N LEU A 15 4.54 14.33 11.77
CA LEU A 15 3.18 13.97 12.18
C LEU A 15 2.20 14.01 10.99
N ILE A 16 2.25 15.07 10.17
CA ILE A 16 1.44 15.16 8.95
C ILE A 16 1.78 14.02 7.99
N THR A 17 3.07 13.74 7.79
CA THR A 17 3.52 12.65 6.90
C THR A 17 3.00 11.29 7.34
N LEU A 18 3.10 10.99 8.63
CA LEU A 18 2.56 9.77 9.21
C LEU A 18 1.03 9.74 9.10
N PHE A 19 0.36 10.84 9.41
CA PHE A 19 -1.10 10.92 9.33
C PHE A 19 -1.64 10.66 7.92
N ILE A 20 -1.00 11.21 6.88
CA ILE A 20 -1.44 11.04 5.49
C ILE A 20 -1.00 9.70 4.88
N SER A 21 0.17 9.18 5.27
CA SER A 21 0.76 8.00 4.62
C SER A 21 0.43 6.70 5.34
N LEU A 22 0.07 6.71 6.62
CA LEU A 22 -0.27 5.47 7.33
C LEU A 22 -1.59 4.82 6.86
N PRO A 23 -2.66 5.52 6.47
CA PRO A 23 -3.85 4.86 5.93
C PRO A 23 -3.52 3.95 4.74
N GLY A 24 -4.16 2.78 4.64
CA GLY A 24 -3.82 1.80 3.60
C GLY A 24 -4.20 2.27 2.19
N GLY A 25 -3.38 1.92 1.19
CA GLY A 25 -3.50 2.45 -0.17
C GLY A 25 -3.06 3.90 -0.36
N CYS A 26 -2.50 4.55 0.68
CA CYS A 26 -1.91 5.89 0.61
C CYS A 26 -0.38 5.88 0.62
N GLY A 27 0.27 4.74 0.35
CA GLY A 27 1.73 4.63 0.38
C GLY A 27 2.42 5.61 -0.57
N PHE A 28 1.79 5.94 -1.70
CA PHE A 28 2.28 6.95 -2.65
C PHE A 28 2.38 8.37 -2.07
N MET A 29 1.59 8.69 -1.04
CA MET A 29 1.59 10.03 -0.43
C MET A 29 2.91 10.36 0.27
N MET A 30 3.78 9.36 0.48
CA MET A 30 5.14 9.55 0.96
C MET A 30 5.97 10.48 0.08
N ILE A 31 5.63 10.64 -1.20
CA ILE A 31 6.35 11.50 -2.15
C ILE A 31 6.24 13.00 -1.78
N PHE A 32 5.09 13.47 -1.29
CA PHE A 32 4.89 14.91 -1.02
C PHE A 32 5.80 15.45 0.10
N PRO A 33 5.94 14.77 1.24
CA PRO A 33 6.92 15.15 2.26
C PRO A 33 8.36 15.13 1.76
N VAL A 34 8.74 14.17 0.90
CA VAL A 34 10.11 14.07 0.35
C VAL A 34 10.50 15.40 -0.31
N PHE A 35 9.65 15.93 -1.17
CA PHE A 35 9.93 17.16 -1.92
C PHE A 35 9.97 18.40 -1.03
N ILE A 36 9.08 18.50 -0.04
CA ILE A 36 8.96 19.71 0.79
C ILE A 36 10.02 19.74 1.90
N THR A 37 10.39 18.59 2.46
CA THR A 37 11.10 18.55 3.75
C THR A 37 12.45 17.86 3.74
N ILE A 38 12.72 16.98 2.77
CA ILE A 38 14.00 16.25 2.68
C ILE A 38 15.00 16.95 1.76
N ALA A 39 14.51 17.63 0.71
CA ALA A 39 15.37 18.24 -0.31
C ALA A 39 16.34 19.27 0.30
N TYR A 40 15.85 20.09 1.22
CA TYR A 40 16.68 21.10 1.90
C TYR A 40 17.73 20.48 2.85
N PRO A 41 17.40 19.56 3.78
CA PRO A 41 18.41 18.86 4.58
C PRO A 41 19.47 18.14 3.76
N ILE A 42 19.09 17.47 2.67
CA ILE A 42 20.05 16.77 1.79
C ILE A 42 20.96 17.77 1.08
N TYR A 43 20.41 18.83 0.47
CA TYR A 43 21.21 19.90 -0.13
C TYR A 43 22.19 20.51 0.90
N ALA A 44 21.71 20.72 2.13
CA ALA A 44 22.49 21.30 3.20
C ALA A 44 23.48 20.31 3.88
N LEU A 45 23.58 19.05 3.43
CA LEU A 45 24.71 18.16 3.76
C LEU A 45 25.99 18.58 3.04
N PHE A 46 25.86 19.20 1.86
CA PHE A 46 26.98 19.69 1.06
C PHE A 46 27.48 21.08 1.51
N SER A 47 26.79 21.71 2.48
CA SER A 47 27.25 22.93 3.14
C SER A 47 27.90 22.59 4.49
N GLU A 48 29.07 23.16 4.78
CA GLU A 48 29.73 22.98 6.08
C GLU A 48 28.90 23.53 7.25
N LYS A 49 28.05 24.53 6.97
CA LYS A 49 27.22 25.19 7.98
C LYS A 49 26.09 24.26 8.42
N ASN A 50 26.11 23.90 9.71
CA ASN A 50 25.11 23.02 10.36
C ASN A 50 25.06 21.57 9.85
N ARG A 51 26.14 21.06 9.21
CA ARG A 51 26.22 19.68 8.67
C ARG A 51 25.70 18.62 9.65
N ARG A 52 26.14 18.66 10.91
CA ARG A 52 25.72 17.70 11.97
C ARG A 52 24.21 17.70 12.20
N ILE A 53 23.56 18.87 12.18
CA ILE A 53 22.11 18.98 12.38
C ILE A 53 21.38 18.40 11.16
N ASN A 54 21.86 18.71 9.95
CA ASN A 54 21.27 18.21 8.72
C ASN A 54 21.43 16.69 8.60
N THR A 55 22.58 16.13 8.99
CA THR A 55 22.78 14.67 9.07
C THR A 55 21.76 14.01 9.97
N VAL A 56 21.53 14.54 11.18
CA VAL A 56 20.53 13.94 12.07
C VAL A 56 19.12 14.05 11.49
N LYS A 57 18.75 15.19 10.88
CA LYS A 57 17.45 15.34 10.21
C LYS A 57 17.27 14.34 9.08
N THR A 58 18.30 14.13 8.26
CA THR A 58 18.28 13.14 7.19
C THR A 58 18.09 11.73 7.76
N ILE A 59 18.81 11.36 8.82
CA ILE A 59 18.64 10.05 9.48
C ILE A 59 17.20 9.87 10.00
N ILE A 60 16.63 10.89 10.66
CA ILE A 60 15.25 10.86 11.14
C ILE A 60 14.29 10.59 9.98
N TRP A 61 14.44 11.31 8.87
CA TRP A 61 13.57 11.09 7.72
C TRP A 61 13.75 9.72 7.09
N VAL A 62 14.99 9.22 6.95
CA VAL A 62 15.24 7.85 6.48
C VAL A 62 14.49 6.83 7.34
N VAL A 63 14.52 6.99 8.68
CA VAL A 63 13.78 6.11 9.59
C VAL A 63 12.27 6.22 9.36
N VAL A 64 11.72 7.44 9.23
CA VAL A 64 10.29 7.65 8.96
C VAL A 64 9.87 6.98 7.63
N PHE A 65 10.66 7.15 6.57
CA PHE A 65 10.41 6.50 5.28
C PHE A 65 10.48 4.98 5.36
N SER A 66 11.47 4.43 6.06
CA SER A 66 11.59 2.99 6.26
C SER A 66 10.38 2.42 7.01
N ILE A 67 9.85 3.13 8.00
CA ILE A 67 8.64 2.70 8.74
C ILE A 67 7.42 2.68 7.81
N ILE A 68 7.19 3.76 7.04
CA ILE A 68 6.06 3.85 6.11
C ILE A 68 6.18 2.79 5.02
N TYR A 69 7.34 2.69 4.38
CA TYR A 69 7.61 1.71 3.34
C TYR A 69 7.42 0.29 3.86
N GLY A 70 8.02 -0.04 5.01
CA GLY A 70 7.91 -1.36 5.63
C GLY A 70 6.46 -1.74 5.92
N LYS A 71 5.67 -0.80 6.45
CA LYS A 71 4.23 -1.01 6.66
C LYS A 71 3.51 -1.39 5.36
N HIS A 72 3.66 -0.59 4.31
CA HIS A 72 2.98 -0.86 3.03
C HIS A 72 3.52 -2.10 2.32
N PHE A 73 4.80 -2.42 2.50
CA PHE A 73 5.41 -3.64 1.97
C PHE A 73 4.77 -4.87 2.60
N ILE A 74 4.67 -4.91 3.93
CA ILE A 74 4.02 -5.99 4.67
C ILE A 74 2.54 -6.08 4.30
N ALA A 75 1.84 -4.94 4.27
CA ALA A 75 0.42 -4.90 3.89
C ALA A 75 0.20 -5.42 2.46
N GLY A 76 1.07 -5.06 1.51
CA GLY A 76 1.00 -5.52 0.13
C GLY A 76 1.19 -7.03 0.00
N HIS A 77 2.17 -7.59 0.73
CA HIS A 77 2.36 -9.04 0.78
C HIS A 77 1.17 -9.77 1.42
N HIS A 78 0.63 -9.24 2.50
CA HIS A 78 -0.52 -9.82 3.18
C HIS A 78 -1.78 -9.81 2.29
N LYS A 79 -2.07 -8.67 1.64
CA LYS A 79 -3.14 -8.55 0.63
C LYS A 79 -2.98 -9.57 -0.48
N ARG A 80 -1.75 -9.74 -0.98
CA ARG A 80 -1.48 -10.70 -2.04
C ARG A 80 -1.76 -12.14 -1.58
N ALA A 81 -1.27 -12.52 -0.41
CA ALA A 81 -1.51 -13.85 0.14
C ALA A 81 -3.02 -14.15 0.30
N ILE A 82 -3.80 -13.19 0.81
CA ILE A 82 -5.26 -13.34 0.93
C ILE A 82 -5.91 -13.43 -0.45
N ALA A 83 -5.47 -12.62 -1.42
CA ALA A 83 -6.01 -12.66 -2.78
C ALA A 83 -5.73 -14.01 -3.47
N ASP A 84 -4.53 -14.57 -3.28
CA ASP A 84 -4.17 -15.89 -3.78
C ASP A 84 -5.02 -17.00 -3.14
N ASP A 85 -5.33 -16.89 -1.84
CA ASP A 85 -6.23 -17.82 -1.14
C ASP A 85 -7.67 -17.75 -1.70
N ILE A 86 -8.20 -16.54 -1.91
CA ILE A 86 -9.52 -16.34 -2.55
C ILE A 86 -9.56 -17.02 -3.93
N VAL A 87 -8.53 -16.83 -4.74
CA VAL A 87 -8.41 -17.47 -6.07
C VAL A 87 -8.41 -19.00 -5.94
N ALA A 88 -7.67 -19.56 -4.99
CA ALA A 88 -7.64 -21.00 -4.76
C ALA A 88 -9.03 -21.54 -4.38
N GLN A 89 -9.77 -20.82 -3.54
CA GLN A 89 -11.13 -21.18 -3.16
C GLN A 89 -12.11 -21.10 -4.34
N ILE A 90 -11.97 -20.09 -5.21
CA ILE A 90 -12.74 -19.97 -6.45
C ILE A 90 -12.49 -21.17 -7.38
N PHE A 91 -11.23 -21.56 -7.59
CA PHE A 91 -10.91 -22.72 -8.41
C PHE A 91 -11.45 -24.02 -7.80
N LYS A 92 -11.32 -24.20 -6.48
CA LYS A 92 -11.89 -25.36 -5.78
C LYS A 92 -13.41 -25.46 -5.93
N TYR A 93 -14.10 -24.32 -5.89
CA TYR A 93 -15.55 -24.28 -6.14
C TYR A 93 -15.88 -24.68 -7.58
N LYS A 94 -15.14 -24.15 -8.56
CA LYS A 94 -15.29 -24.50 -9.97
C LYS A 94 -15.06 -25.98 -10.23
N ASP A 95 -14.01 -26.56 -9.66
CA ASP A 95 -13.70 -27.98 -9.83
C ASP A 95 -14.81 -28.88 -9.25
N LYS A 96 -15.49 -28.41 -8.19
CA LYS A 96 -16.58 -29.15 -7.54
C LYS A 96 -17.93 -29.00 -8.24
N ASN A 97 -18.27 -27.80 -8.72
CA ASN A 97 -19.62 -27.48 -9.22
C ASN A 97 -19.68 -27.33 -10.76
N GLY A 98 -18.53 -27.28 -11.44
CA GLY A 98 -18.43 -27.07 -12.89
C GLY A 98 -18.44 -25.60 -13.32
N GLU A 99 -18.81 -24.69 -12.42
CA GLU A 99 -18.96 -23.26 -12.69
C GLU A 99 -18.28 -22.38 -11.64
N TYR A 100 -17.95 -21.13 -11.99
CA TYR A 100 -17.43 -20.16 -11.03
C TYR A 100 -18.53 -19.70 -10.06
N PRO A 101 -18.18 -19.38 -8.80
CA PRO A 101 -19.17 -18.94 -7.84
C PRO A 101 -19.78 -17.59 -8.26
N GLU A 102 -21.09 -17.42 -8.09
CA GLU A 102 -21.78 -16.16 -8.41
C GLU A 102 -21.27 -14.99 -7.54
N SER A 103 -20.94 -15.28 -6.28
CA SER A 103 -20.39 -14.32 -5.33
C SER A 103 -19.32 -14.98 -4.45
N LEU A 104 -18.51 -14.17 -3.77
CA LEU A 104 -17.56 -14.66 -2.77
C LEU A 104 -18.28 -15.27 -1.56
N ASP A 105 -19.52 -14.87 -1.28
CA ASP A 105 -20.31 -15.45 -0.19
C ASP A 105 -20.62 -16.94 -0.43
N SER A 106 -20.74 -17.38 -1.70
CA SER A 106 -20.94 -18.79 -2.08
C SER A 106 -19.76 -19.70 -1.70
N ILE A 107 -18.57 -19.13 -1.49
CA ILE A 107 -17.38 -19.83 -1.00
C ILE A 107 -17.08 -19.51 0.48
N GLY A 108 -18.04 -18.91 1.19
CA GLY A 108 -17.90 -18.58 2.62
C GLY A 108 -17.04 -17.35 2.89
N ILE A 109 -16.73 -16.57 1.85
CA ILE A 109 -15.93 -15.35 1.97
C ILE A 109 -16.90 -14.16 1.96
N THR A 110 -17.32 -13.76 3.16
CA THR A 110 -18.25 -12.64 3.30
C THR A 110 -17.57 -11.35 2.85
N THR A 111 -18.16 -10.68 1.85
CA THR A 111 -17.67 -9.41 1.29
C THR A 111 -17.67 -8.21 2.28
N GLY A 112 -17.95 -8.47 3.57
CA GLY A 112 -18.09 -7.51 4.66
C GLY A 112 -16.76 -7.02 5.27
N SER A 113 -16.68 -7.01 6.60
CA SER A 113 -15.60 -6.36 7.37
C SER A 113 -14.20 -6.81 6.98
N ASP A 114 -14.01 -8.07 6.62
CA ASP A 114 -12.68 -8.68 6.54
C ASP A 114 -12.01 -8.37 5.20
N LEU A 115 -12.76 -8.45 4.10
CA LEU A 115 -12.31 -7.99 2.77
C LEU A 115 -12.17 -6.47 2.73
N LYS A 116 -13.10 -5.72 3.34
CA LYS A 116 -13.05 -4.26 3.34
C LYS A 116 -11.94 -3.70 4.22
N SER A 117 -11.66 -4.32 5.37
CA SER A 117 -10.53 -3.93 6.22
C SER A 117 -9.18 -4.28 5.59
N THR A 118 -9.10 -5.42 4.90
CA THR A 118 -7.88 -5.88 4.24
C THR A 118 -7.61 -5.07 2.98
N PHE A 119 -8.53 -5.03 2.02
CA PHE A 119 -8.27 -4.48 0.69
C PHE A 119 -8.58 -2.99 0.55
N HIS A 120 -9.43 -2.44 1.43
CA HIS A 120 -10.07 -1.12 1.34
C HIS A 120 -10.97 -0.94 0.10
N TYR A 121 -10.49 -1.39 -1.05
CA TYR A 121 -11.21 -1.46 -2.31
C TYR A 121 -10.86 -2.76 -3.02
N SER A 122 -11.86 -3.64 -3.12
CA SER A 122 -11.80 -4.89 -3.86
C SER A 122 -13.17 -5.16 -4.48
N TYR A 123 -13.21 -5.98 -5.51
CA TYR A 123 -14.44 -6.34 -6.18
C TYR A 123 -14.32 -7.74 -6.77
N TYR A 124 -15.43 -8.47 -6.66
CA TYR A 124 -15.65 -9.72 -7.35
C TYR A 124 -16.96 -9.65 -8.11
N ALA A 125 -16.95 -10.11 -9.35
CA ALA A 125 -18.17 -10.41 -10.09
C ALA A 125 -17.96 -11.61 -10.99
N ASN A 126 -18.88 -12.56 -10.95
CA ASN A 126 -18.96 -13.57 -11.98
C ASN A 126 -19.45 -12.90 -13.28
N ARG A 127 -18.56 -12.75 -14.26
CA ARG A 127 -18.90 -12.23 -15.59
C ARG A 127 -18.62 -13.33 -16.59
N ASP A 128 -19.47 -13.45 -17.60
CA ASP A 128 -19.21 -14.35 -18.72
C ASP A 128 -18.16 -13.68 -19.65
N PRO A 129 -17.08 -14.36 -20.10
CA PRO A 129 -16.74 -15.78 -19.92
C PRO A 129 -15.90 -16.14 -18.68
N GLN A 130 -15.41 -15.15 -17.93
CA GLN A 130 -14.60 -15.39 -16.74
C GLN A 130 -14.84 -14.35 -15.64
N PRO A 131 -14.76 -14.77 -14.35
CA PRO A 131 -14.97 -13.88 -13.24
C PRO A 131 -13.94 -12.75 -13.22
N LEU A 132 -14.37 -11.60 -12.73
CA LEU A 132 -13.53 -10.46 -12.46
C LEU A 132 -13.25 -10.43 -10.97
N LEU A 133 -11.98 -10.62 -10.59
CA LEU A 133 -11.49 -10.39 -9.24
C LEU A 133 -10.41 -9.32 -9.31
N PHE A 134 -10.60 -8.21 -8.60
CA PHE A 134 -9.55 -7.20 -8.47
C PHE A 134 -9.48 -6.55 -7.10
N TYR A 135 -8.31 -5.99 -6.78
CA TYR A 135 -8.06 -5.21 -5.58
C TYR A 135 -7.09 -4.06 -5.84
N ARG A 136 -7.13 -3.02 -4.98
CA ARG A 136 -6.22 -1.87 -5.06
C ARG A 136 -4.85 -2.17 -4.45
N GLY A 137 -3.78 -1.74 -5.14
CA GLY A 137 -2.41 -1.83 -4.64
C GLY A 137 -2.10 -0.87 -3.47
N GLU A 138 -0.96 -1.08 -2.81
CA GLU A 138 -0.55 -0.27 -1.64
C GLU A 138 0.24 1.00 -2.00
N PHE A 139 1.13 0.89 -2.99
CA PHE A 139 2.11 1.93 -3.30
C PHE A 139 1.66 2.94 -4.36
N SER A 140 0.48 2.75 -4.92
CA SER A 140 -0.08 3.65 -5.91
C SER A 140 -1.57 3.78 -5.67
N GLY A 141 -2.03 5.03 -5.60
CA GLY A 141 -3.43 5.33 -5.43
C GLY A 141 -4.30 4.90 -6.62
N PHE A 142 -3.69 4.65 -7.78
CA PHE A 142 -4.36 4.37 -9.05
C PHE A 142 -4.01 2.99 -9.62
N SER A 143 -3.27 2.17 -8.86
CA SER A 143 -2.93 0.82 -9.30
C SER A 143 -3.91 -0.21 -8.77
N PHE A 144 -4.37 -1.08 -9.66
CA PHE A 144 -5.22 -2.21 -9.35
C PHE A 144 -4.58 -3.49 -9.85
N PHE A 145 -4.79 -4.57 -9.13
CA PHE A 145 -4.43 -5.91 -9.56
C PHE A 145 -5.71 -6.64 -9.88
N HIS A 146 -5.82 -7.17 -11.10
CA HIS A 146 -6.88 -8.11 -11.44
C HIS A 146 -6.27 -9.50 -11.68
N TYR A 147 -7.04 -10.53 -11.36
CA TYR A 147 -6.65 -11.89 -11.69
C TYR A 147 -7.16 -12.26 -13.09
N ASN A 148 -6.26 -12.76 -13.93
CA ASN A 148 -6.61 -13.34 -15.22
C ASN A 148 -6.76 -14.85 -15.01
N PHE A 149 -8.00 -15.35 -15.04
CA PHE A 149 -8.32 -16.75 -14.73
C PHE A 149 -7.83 -17.72 -15.80
N ASP A 150 -7.76 -17.28 -17.07
CA ASP A 150 -7.25 -18.09 -18.18
C ASP A 150 -5.74 -18.33 -18.06
N LYS A 151 -4.98 -17.24 -17.85
CA LYS A 151 -3.52 -17.26 -17.76
C LYS A 151 -3.02 -17.61 -16.36
N LYS A 152 -3.91 -17.65 -15.37
CA LYS A 152 -3.62 -17.91 -13.94
C LYS A 152 -2.57 -16.96 -13.35
N ILE A 153 -2.60 -15.71 -13.78
CA ILE A 153 -1.67 -14.67 -13.34
C ILE A 153 -2.41 -13.44 -12.86
N TRP A 154 -1.78 -12.72 -11.94
CA TRP A 154 -2.21 -11.39 -11.58
C TRP A 154 -1.58 -10.37 -12.51
N VAL A 155 -2.40 -9.45 -13.00
CA VAL A 155 -1.98 -8.39 -13.90
C VAL A 155 -2.27 -7.05 -13.24
N ARG A 156 -1.23 -6.22 -13.17
CA ARG A 156 -1.31 -4.86 -12.66
C ARG A 156 -1.81 -3.93 -13.76
N HIS A 157 -2.75 -3.06 -13.39
CA HIS A 157 -3.19 -1.92 -14.19
C HIS A 157 -2.92 -0.64 -13.42
N ASP A 158 -2.48 0.37 -14.14
CA ASP A 158 -2.36 1.73 -13.64
C ASP A 158 -3.39 2.59 -14.39
N ILE A 159 -4.24 3.32 -13.66
CA ILE A 159 -5.24 4.25 -14.22
C ILE A 159 -4.65 5.67 -14.25
#